data_AF-A0A1F8F9G9-F1
#
_entry.id   AF-A0A1F8F9G9-F1
#
_cell.length_a   1.000
_cell.length_b   1.000
_cell.length_c   1.000
_cell.angle_alpha   90.00
_cell.angle_beta   90.00
_cell.angle_gamma   90.00
#
_symmetry.space_group_name_H-M   'P 1'
#
loop_
_entity.id
_entity.type
_entity.pdbx_description
1 polymer ?
#
loop_
_entity_poly.entity_id
_entity_poly.type
_entity_poly.pdbx_seq_one_letter_code
_entity_poly.pdbx_strand_id
1 'polypeptide(L)'
;MKAYEAKEREVGLSPMRQLEKYVLLRTIDELWMDHIESMEQLRDSVRLRAYGQRDPLVEYKIEGHKMFDQLQNSIKGQVASLIFKVSFMQQPREVKLEERRPEIEGGKLSVEGSNSKINSEPRSTHNPQYANIGRNDPCWCGAINPATGQVYKYKKCGLINAPYHRKN
;
A
#
# COMPACT_ATOMS: atom_id res chain seq x y z
N MET A 1 -10.63 -27.97 21.31
CA MET A 1 -10.93 -28.73 20.08
C MET A 1 -12.33 -28.44 19.53
N LYS A 2 -13.42 -28.58 20.30
CA LYS A 2 -14.80 -28.33 19.83
C LYS A 2 -15.02 -27.01 19.04
N ALA A 3 -14.44 -25.89 19.49
CA ALA A 3 -14.59 -24.59 18.81
C ALA A 3 -13.88 -24.52 17.44
N TYR A 4 -12.76 -25.23 17.30
CA TYR A 4 -12.01 -25.28 16.04
C TYR A 4 -12.70 -26.18 15.02
N GLU A 5 -13.23 -27.33 15.45
CA GLU A 5 -14.02 -28.22 14.60
C GLU A 5 -15.29 -27.53 14.08
N ALA A 6 -15.95 -26.70 14.90
CA ALA A 6 -17.09 -25.90 14.47
C ALA A 6 -16.72 -24.89 13.38
N LYS A 7 -15.58 -24.18 13.55
CA LYS A 7 -15.03 -23.26 12.56
C LYS A 7 -14.67 -23.99 11.25
N GLU A 8 -14.04 -25.16 11.34
CA GLU A 8 -13.66 -25.97 10.18
C GLU A 8 -14.89 -26.42 9.38
N ARG A 9 -16.02 -26.74 10.06
CA ARG A 9 -17.28 -27.06 9.38
C ARG A 9 -17.93 -25.86 8.70
N GLU A 10 -17.82 -24.66 9.28
CA GLU A 10 -18.35 -23.43 8.70
C GLU A 10 -17.59 -23.02 7.42
N VAL A 11 -16.27 -23.20 7.44
CA VAL A 11 -15.35 -22.76 6.37
C VAL A 11 -15.15 -23.81 5.28
N GLY A 12 -15.21 -25.09 5.67
CA GLY A 12 -14.82 -26.22 4.83
C GLY A 12 -13.33 -26.56 4.94
N LEU A 13 -13.01 -27.84 4.76
CA LEU A 13 -11.67 -28.40 4.98
C LEU A 13 -10.59 -27.74 4.10
N SER A 14 -10.79 -27.65 2.78
CA SER A 14 -9.78 -27.11 1.87
C SER A 14 -9.49 -25.61 2.08
N PRO A 15 -10.50 -24.73 2.16
CA PRO A 15 -10.27 -23.31 2.46
C PRO A 15 -9.66 -23.09 3.86
N MET A 16 -10.01 -23.90 4.86
CA MET A 16 -9.43 -23.79 6.20
C MET A 16 -7.92 -24.09 6.21
N ARG A 17 -7.45 -25.11 5.49
CA ARG A 17 -6.01 -25.41 5.38
C ARG A 17 -5.23 -24.31 4.66
N GLN A 18 -5.83 -23.69 3.64
CA GLN A 18 -5.22 -22.56 2.96
C GLN A 18 -5.14 -21.33 3.87
N LEU A 19 -6.20 -21.08 4.65
CA LEU A 19 -6.23 -20.01 5.65
C LEU A 19 -5.14 -20.22 6.71
N GLU A 20 -5.02 -21.42 7.27
CA GLU A 20 -3.99 -21.75 8.26
C GLU A 20 -2.59 -21.49 7.72
N LYS A 21 -2.30 -21.98 6.51
CA LYS A 21 -1.01 -21.75 5.87
C LYS A 21 -0.74 -20.26 5.66
N TYR A 22 -1.74 -19.53 5.17
CA TYR A 22 -1.62 -18.09 4.93
C TYR A 22 -1.36 -17.32 6.23
N VAL A 23 -2.16 -17.57 7.27
CA VAL A 23 -2.03 -16.91 8.58
C VAL A 23 -0.68 -17.24 9.19
N LEU A 24 -0.27 -18.51 9.18
CA LEU A 24 1.02 -18.93 9.74
C LEU A 24 2.19 -18.22 9.06
N LEU A 25 2.26 -18.28 7.72
CA LEU A 25 3.36 -17.67 6.96
C LEU A 25 3.41 -16.16 7.18
N ARG A 26 2.26 -15.49 7.08
CA ARG A 26 2.19 -14.04 7.28
C ARG A 26 2.63 -13.62 8.67
N THR A 27 2.15 -14.31 9.71
CA THR A 27 2.53 -14.00 11.10
C THR A 27 4.00 -14.26 11.36
N ILE A 28 4.58 -15.32 10.79
CA ILE A 28 6.01 -15.59 10.90
C ILE A 28 6.81 -14.49 10.21
N ASP A 29 6.47 -14.12 8.98
CA ASP A 29 7.20 -13.10 8.21
C ASP A 29 7.19 -11.75 8.94
N GLU A 30 6.03 -11.31 9.43
CA GLU A 30 5.88 -10.05 10.16
C GLU A 30 6.73 -10.06 11.45
N LEU A 31 6.58 -11.07 12.30
CA LEU A 31 7.28 -11.12 13.59
C LEU A 31 8.78 -11.43 13.47
N TRP A 32 9.19 -12.14 12.43
CA TRP A 32 10.60 -12.45 12.17
C TRP A 32 11.37 -11.20 11.77
N MET A 33 10.79 -10.34 10.92
CA MET A 33 11.39 -9.06 10.55
C MET A 33 11.60 -8.16 11.78
N ASP A 34 10.56 -8.04 12.63
CA ASP A 34 10.64 -7.29 13.89
C ASP A 34 11.71 -7.87 14.83
N HIS A 35 11.83 -9.21 14.87
CA HIS A 35 12.85 -9.87 15.67
C HIS A 35 14.27 -9.57 15.16
N ILE A 36 14.51 -9.60 13.84
CA ILE A 36 15.82 -9.25 13.27
C ILE A 36 16.18 -7.82 13.63
N GLU A 37 15.26 -6.86 13.49
CA GLU A 37 15.50 -5.47 13.87
C GLU A 37 15.87 -5.36 15.36
N SER A 38 15.13 -6.07 16.21
CA SER A 38 15.39 -6.09 17.65
C SER A 38 16.75 -6.73 17.98
N MET A 39 17.18 -7.76 17.24
CA MET A 39 18.49 -8.40 17.39
C MET A 39 19.64 -7.47 16.96
N GLU A 40 19.45 -6.66 15.92
CA GLU A 40 20.40 -5.62 15.51
C GLU A 40 20.56 -4.56 16.60
N GLN A 41 19.44 -4.07 17.16
CA GLN A 41 19.45 -3.13 18.29
C GLN A 41 20.13 -3.74 19.53
N LEU A 42 19.86 -5.01 19.82
CA LEU A 42 20.51 -5.75 20.91
C LEU A 42 22.02 -5.77 20.72
N ARG A 43 22.50 -6.11 19.51
CA ARG A 43 23.93 -6.15 19.18
C ARG A 43 24.61 -4.82 19.46
N ASP A 44 23.99 -3.72 19.06
CA ASP A 44 24.54 -2.38 19.30
C ASP A 44 24.53 -2.01 20.79
N SER A 45 23.48 -2.38 21.53
CA SER A 45 23.39 -2.15 22.98
C SER A 45 24.44 -2.93 23.78
N VAL A 46 24.72 -4.17 23.38
CA VAL A 46 25.69 -5.05 24.03
C VAL A 46 27.12 -4.56 23.75
N ARG A 47 27.38 -4.03 22.55
CA ARG A 47 28.65 -3.37 22.23
C ARG A 47 28.93 -2.18 23.15
N LEU A 48 27.89 -1.42 23.53
CA LEU A 48 27.99 -0.31 24.48
C LEU A 48 28.13 -0.78 25.94
N ARG A 49 27.65 -1.97 26.29
CA ARG A 49 27.79 -2.56 27.64
C ARG A 49 29.13 -3.26 27.88
N ALA A 50 29.85 -3.60 26.81
CA ALA A 50 31.19 -4.19 26.86
C ALA A 50 32.20 -3.42 27.72
N TYR A 51 31.99 -2.11 27.92
CA TYR A 51 32.81 -1.28 28.79
C TYR A 51 32.68 -1.63 30.30
N GLY A 52 31.66 -2.42 30.69
CA GLY A 52 31.34 -2.77 32.08
C GLY A 52 31.90 -4.12 32.60
N GLN A 53 32.98 -4.65 32.00
CA GLN A 53 33.63 -5.91 32.38
C GLN A 53 32.80 -7.20 32.23
N ARG A 54 31.64 -7.16 31.57
CA ARG A 54 30.88 -8.36 31.21
C ARG A 54 31.19 -8.78 29.79
N ASP A 55 31.24 -10.10 29.54
CA ASP A 55 31.48 -10.65 28.21
C ASP A 55 30.29 -10.33 27.28
N PRO A 56 30.49 -9.49 26.24
CA PRO A 56 29.42 -9.11 25.32
C PRO A 56 28.81 -10.31 24.61
N LEU A 57 29.61 -11.34 24.31
CA LEU A 57 29.14 -12.53 23.60
C LEU A 57 28.13 -13.31 24.45
N VAL A 58 28.37 -13.37 25.76
CA VAL A 58 27.51 -14.09 26.71
C VAL A 58 26.20 -13.34 26.90
N GLU A 59 26.23 -12.02 27.10
CA GLU A 59 24.99 -11.22 27.22
C GLU A 59 24.14 -11.30 25.96
N TYR A 60 24.74 -11.17 24.78
CA TYR A 60 24.02 -11.29 23.50
C TYR A 60 23.33 -12.65 23.35
N LYS A 61 24.00 -13.75 23.71
CA LYS A 61 23.41 -15.10 23.64
C LYS A 61 22.23 -15.25 24.60
N ILE A 62 22.36 -14.78 25.84
CA ILE A 62 21.31 -14.92 26.86
C ILE A 62 20.09 -14.07 26.48
N GLU A 63 20.30 -12.80 26.14
CA GLU A 63 19.20 -11.90 25.77
C GLU A 63 18.57 -12.31 24.43
N GLY A 64 19.38 -12.69 23.44
CA GLY A 64 18.91 -13.17 22.15
C GLY A 64 18.04 -14.43 22.27
N HIS A 65 18.43 -15.40 23.11
CA HIS A 65 17.60 -16.58 23.36
C HIS A 65 16.26 -16.20 24.00
N LYS A 66 16.28 -15.30 25.00
CA LYS A 66 15.06 -14.83 25.64
C LYS A 66 14.11 -14.15 24.64
N MET A 67 14.64 -13.35 23.73
CA MET A 67 13.86 -12.71 22.67
C MET A 67 13.30 -13.72 21.68
N PHE A 68 14.04 -14.78 21.37
CA PHE A 68 13.56 -15.87 20.52
C PHE A 68 12.41 -16.66 21.17
N ASP A 69 12.50 -16.95 22.47
CA ASP A 69 11.40 -17.60 23.21
C ASP A 69 10.13 -16.73 23.20
N GLN A 70 10.31 -15.42 23.36
CA GLN A 70 9.21 -14.45 23.25
C GLN A 70 8.60 -14.44 21.86
N LEU A 71 9.42 -14.43 20.80
CA LEU A 71 8.98 -14.53 19.42
C LEU A 71 8.11 -15.78 19.20
N GLN A 72 8.59 -16.95 19.64
CA GLN A 72 7.84 -18.21 19.49
C GLN A 72 6.47 -18.15 20.17
N ASN A 73 6.40 -17.57 21.37
CA ASN A 73 5.14 -17.43 22.10
C ASN A 73 4.19 -16.43 21.41
N SER A 74 4.74 -15.33 20.88
CA SER A 74 3.98 -14.34 20.10
C SER A 74 3.40 -14.94 18.82
N ILE A 75 4.18 -15.72 18.07
CA ILE A 75 3.71 -16.42 16.87
C ILE A 75 2.53 -17.33 17.22
N LYS A 76 2.68 -18.19 18.24
CA LYS A 76 1.61 -19.12 18.67
C LYS A 76 0.34 -18.37 19.07
N GLY A 77 0.48 -17.30 19.86
CA GLY A 77 -0.64 -16.49 20.34
C GLY A 77 -1.36 -15.74 19.22
N GLN A 78 -0.62 -15.12 18.30
CA GLN A 78 -1.18 -14.39 17.18
C GLN A 78 -1.87 -15.30 16.18
N VAL A 79 -1.26 -16.43 15.81
CA VAL A 79 -1.86 -17.42 14.90
C VAL A 79 -3.18 -17.93 15.47
N ALA A 80 -3.20 -18.32 16.75
CA ALA A 80 -4.44 -18.77 17.41
C ALA A 80 -5.51 -17.67 17.39
N SER A 81 -5.15 -16.44 17.76
CA SER A 81 -6.08 -15.30 17.75
C SER A 81 -6.64 -15.02 16.35
N LEU A 82 -5.78 -15.01 15.32
CA LEU A 82 -6.18 -14.69 13.94
C LEU A 82 -7.10 -15.75 13.36
N ILE A 83 -6.80 -17.04 13.56
CA ILE A 83 -7.65 -18.14 13.07
C ILE A 83 -9.09 -18.01 13.60
N PHE A 84 -9.26 -17.63 14.88
CA PHE A 84 -10.59 -17.45 15.45
C PHE A 84 -11.25 -16.12 15.05
N LYS A 85 -10.48 -15.03 14.90
CA LYS A 85 -10.98 -13.70 14.52
C LYS A 85 -11.36 -13.56 13.05
N VAL A 86 -10.76 -14.34 12.15
CA VAL A 86 -11.15 -14.35 10.73
C VAL A 86 -12.55 -14.93 10.62
N SER A 87 -13.56 -14.06 10.67
CA SER A 87 -14.91 -14.38 10.20
C SER A 87 -14.92 -14.14 8.70
N PHE A 88 -15.26 -15.17 7.93
CA PHE A 88 -15.39 -15.02 6.49
C PHE A 88 -16.53 -14.04 6.23
N MET A 89 -16.20 -12.81 5.83
CA MET A 89 -17.14 -12.03 5.05
C MET A 89 -17.41 -12.86 3.80
N GLN A 90 -18.65 -13.33 3.68
CA GLN A 90 -19.14 -13.97 2.45
C GLN A 90 -18.64 -13.13 1.27
N GLN A 91 -18.11 -13.82 0.26
CA GLN A 91 -17.52 -13.24 -0.95
C GLN A 91 -18.21 -11.93 -1.34
N PRO A 92 -17.48 -10.86 -1.70
CA PRO A 92 -18.13 -9.68 -2.26
C PRO A 92 -18.96 -10.15 -3.45
N ARG A 93 -20.29 -10.10 -3.31
CA ARG A 93 -21.21 -10.31 -4.42
C ARG A 93 -20.72 -9.42 -5.54
N GLU A 94 -20.48 -10.00 -6.70
CA GLU A 94 -20.16 -9.27 -7.92
C GLU A 94 -21.15 -8.10 -8.04
N VAL A 95 -20.66 -6.89 -7.81
CA VAL A 95 -21.47 -5.69 -7.94
C VAL A 95 -21.62 -5.49 -9.44
N LYS A 96 -22.71 -6.01 -10.03
CA LYS A 96 -23.15 -5.63 -11.37
C LYS A 96 -23.47 -4.14 -11.32
N LEU A 97 -22.52 -3.33 -11.77
CA LEU A 97 -22.69 -1.90 -11.90
C LEU A 97 -23.61 -1.63 -13.09
N GLU A 98 -24.92 -1.55 -12.87
CA GLU A 98 -25.82 -0.99 -13.87
C GLU A 98 -25.64 0.54 -13.90
N GLU A 99 -25.05 1.04 -14.98
CA GLU A 99 -24.93 2.47 -15.28
C GLU A 99 -26.32 3.08 -15.50
N ARG A 100 -26.89 3.70 -14.47
CA ARG A 100 -27.95 4.71 -14.65
C ARG A 100 -27.33 6.10 -14.72
N ARG A 101 -27.21 6.65 -15.93
CA ARG A 101 -26.89 8.08 -16.15
C ARG A 101 -28.17 8.92 -16.06
N PRO A 102 -28.22 9.98 -15.23
CA PRO A 102 -29.26 11.01 -15.34
C PRO A 102 -28.83 12.11 -16.34
N GLU A 103 -29.79 12.54 -17.15
CA GLU A 103 -29.67 13.59 -18.15
C GLU A 103 -30.18 14.90 -17.52
N ILE A 104 -29.38 15.97 -17.53
CA ILE A 104 -29.82 17.29 -17.01
C ILE A 104 -29.51 18.37 -18.04
N GLU A 105 -30.59 18.99 -18.51
CA GLU A 105 -30.66 20.09 -19.46
C GLU A 105 -30.29 21.46 -18.86
N GLY A 106 -29.63 22.26 -19.70
CA GLY A 106 -29.59 23.72 -19.82
C GLY A 106 -29.98 24.66 -18.67
N GLY A 107 -29.04 25.54 -18.28
CA GLY A 107 -29.37 26.82 -17.65
C GLY A 107 -28.14 27.65 -17.27
N LYS A 108 -27.88 28.75 -17.99
CA LYS A 108 -26.87 29.78 -17.65
C LYS A 108 -27.51 30.86 -16.76
N LEU A 109 -26.82 31.34 -15.72
CA LEU A 109 -26.93 32.74 -15.27
C LEU A 109 -25.66 33.21 -14.52
N SER A 110 -25.35 34.48 -14.74
CA SER A 110 -24.11 35.24 -14.54
C SER A 110 -23.89 35.76 -13.10
N VAL A 111 -22.62 35.97 -12.72
CA VAL A 111 -22.20 36.66 -11.48
C VAL A 111 -21.29 37.84 -11.83
N GLU A 112 -21.65 39.05 -11.37
CA GLU A 112 -20.80 40.25 -11.31
C GLU A 112 -20.22 40.44 -9.90
N GLY A 113 -18.96 40.89 -9.82
CA GLY A 113 -18.44 41.64 -8.67
C GLY A 113 -17.25 41.04 -7.90
N SER A 114 -16.03 41.49 -8.27
CA SER A 114 -14.76 41.69 -7.53
C SER A 114 -14.71 41.37 -6.01
N ASN A 115 -13.65 40.84 -5.39
CA ASN A 115 -12.22 41.07 -5.59
C ASN A 115 -11.36 39.99 -4.88
N SER A 116 -10.20 39.72 -5.48
CA SER A 116 -9.10 38.79 -5.20
C SER A 116 -8.81 38.36 -3.74
N LYS A 117 -8.53 37.05 -3.55
CA LYS A 117 -7.19 36.53 -3.17
C LYS A 117 -7.13 35.00 -3.13
N ILE A 118 -6.16 34.46 -3.91
CA ILE A 118 -5.54 33.12 -3.85
C ILE A 118 -6.39 31.96 -4.39
N ASN A 119 -6.35 31.81 -5.71
CA ASN A 119 -6.73 30.58 -6.41
C ASN A 119 -5.51 29.65 -6.56
N SER A 120 -5.60 28.46 -5.97
CA SER A 120 -4.85 27.29 -6.46
C SER A 120 -5.83 26.12 -6.58
N GLU A 121 -6.72 26.21 -7.57
CA GLU A 121 -7.42 25.03 -8.10
C GLU A 121 -6.49 24.33 -9.09
N PRO A 122 -6.24 23.01 -8.95
CA PRO A 122 -5.63 22.25 -10.02
C PRO A 122 -6.69 22.04 -11.09
N ARG A 123 -6.69 22.93 -12.10
CA ARG A 123 -7.46 22.76 -13.31
C ARG A 123 -6.82 21.65 -14.16
N SER A 124 -6.97 20.40 -13.74
CA SER A 124 -6.73 19.24 -14.61
C SER A 124 -7.92 19.16 -15.56
N THR A 125 -7.72 19.67 -16.77
CA THR A 125 -8.54 19.35 -17.92
C THR A 125 -8.37 17.86 -18.23
N HIS A 126 -9.04 17.00 -17.48
CA HIS A 126 -9.25 15.61 -17.88
C HIS A 126 -10.21 15.61 -19.06
N ASN A 127 -9.65 15.76 -20.26
CA ASN A 127 -10.36 15.40 -21.47
C ASN A 127 -10.50 13.85 -21.45
N PRO A 128 -11.71 13.28 -21.38
CA PRO A 128 -11.93 11.84 -21.20
C PRO A 128 -11.30 10.99 -22.32
N GLN A 129 -11.02 11.60 -23.47
CA GLN A 129 -10.48 10.95 -24.64
C GLN A 129 -9.05 10.40 -24.46
N TYR A 130 -8.32 10.85 -23.42
CA TYR A 130 -6.91 10.46 -23.19
C TYR A 130 -6.65 9.87 -21.80
N ALA A 131 -7.70 9.35 -21.14
CA ALA A 131 -7.61 8.79 -19.79
C ALA A 131 -6.59 7.63 -19.65
N ASN A 132 -6.19 6.99 -20.76
CA ASN A 132 -5.33 5.81 -20.78
C ASN A 132 -3.94 6.06 -21.41
N ILE A 133 -3.47 7.31 -21.53
CA ILE A 133 -2.16 7.58 -22.14
C ILE A 133 -1.01 7.19 -21.19
N GLY A 134 -0.13 6.30 -21.62
CA GLY A 134 1.00 5.82 -20.84
C GLY A 134 2.11 6.86 -20.72
N ARG A 135 2.93 6.76 -19.67
CA ARG A 135 4.00 7.72 -19.35
C ARG A 135 4.99 7.97 -20.51
N ASN A 136 5.21 6.97 -21.37
CA ASN A 136 6.14 7.03 -22.50
C ASN A 136 5.47 7.23 -23.87
N ASP A 137 4.14 7.27 -23.93
CA ASP A 137 3.39 7.40 -25.17
C ASP A 137 3.48 8.81 -25.74
N PRO A 138 3.23 9.00 -27.06
CA PRO A 138 3.18 10.32 -27.67
C PRO A 138 2.19 11.21 -26.93
N CYS A 139 2.58 12.44 -26.62
CA CYS A 139 1.69 13.34 -25.92
C CYS A 139 0.56 13.79 -26.85
N TRP A 140 -0.66 13.82 -26.31
CA TRP A 140 -1.85 14.36 -26.98
C TRP A 140 -1.70 15.83 -27.43
N CYS A 141 -0.75 16.57 -26.84
CA CYS A 141 -0.41 17.94 -27.23
C CYS A 141 0.12 18.06 -28.68
N GLY A 142 0.59 16.95 -29.29
CA GLY A 142 1.15 16.93 -30.64
C GLY A 142 2.47 17.68 -30.81
N ALA A 143 3.05 18.20 -29.73
CA ALA A 143 4.26 19.00 -29.78
C ALA A 143 5.45 18.18 -30.31
N ILE A 144 6.20 18.77 -31.24
CA ILE A 144 7.36 18.15 -31.88
C ILE A 144 8.64 18.66 -31.20
N ASN A 145 9.58 17.75 -30.94
CA ASN A 145 10.90 18.10 -30.46
C ASN A 145 11.73 18.75 -31.58
N PRO A 146 12.15 20.02 -31.45
CA PRO A 146 12.90 20.72 -32.50
C PRO A 146 14.27 20.12 -32.77
N ALA A 147 14.85 19.36 -31.83
CA ALA A 147 16.15 18.72 -32.01
C ALA A 147 16.08 17.37 -32.73
N THR A 148 14.96 16.64 -32.62
CA THR A 148 14.84 15.27 -33.17
C THR A 148 13.74 15.12 -34.21
N GLY A 149 12.87 16.11 -34.39
CA GLY A 149 11.73 16.05 -35.30
C GLY A 149 10.62 15.08 -34.87
N GLN A 150 10.71 14.48 -33.68
CA GLN A 150 9.76 13.48 -33.17
C GLN A 150 8.77 14.09 -32.17
N VAL A 151 7.56 13.52 -32.07
CA VAL A 151 6.54 13.94 -31.10
C VAL A 151 7.03 13.71 -29.66
N TYR A 152 6.82 14.68 -28.78
CA TYR A 152 7.17 14.57 -27.37
C TYR A 152 6.41 13.44 -26.69
N LYS A 153 7.11 12.69 -25.82
CA LYS A 153 6.47 11.74 -24.91
C LYS A 153 5.69 12.46 -23.82
N TYR A 154 4.60 11.86 -23.34
CA TYR A 154 3.70 12.46 -22.33
C TYR A 154 4.45 12.98 -21.09
N LYS A 155 5.39 12.19 -20.54
CA LYS A 155 6.22 12.62 -19.39
C LYS A 155 7.10 13.86 -19.61
N LYS A 156 7.40 14.21 -20.87
CA LYS A 156 8.24 15.36 -21.22
C LYS A 156 7.41 16.59 -21.66
N CYS A 157 6.18 16.38 -22.16
CA CYS A 157 5.25 17.48 -22.51
C CYS A 157 4.43 17.95 -21.29
N GLY A 158 4.00 17.03 -20.40
CA GLY A 158 3.01 17.30 -19.33
C GLY A 158 3.52 17.99 -18.05
N LEU A 159 4.72 18.56 -18.03
CA LEU A 159 5.17 19.39 -16.90
C LEU A 159 4.63 20.81 -17.09
N ILE A 160 3.98 21.36 -16.06
CA ILE A 160 3.29 22.68 -16.07
C ILE A 160 4.17 23.85 -16.55
N ASN A 161 5.50 23.69 -16.62
CA ASN A 161 6.46 24.69 -17.09
C ASN A 161 7.33 24.24 -18.27
N ALA A 162 6.94 23.21 -19.02
CA ALA A 162 7.65 22.86 -20.25
C ALA A 162 7.47 23.99 -21.28
N PRO A 163 8.55 24.55 -21.87
CA PRO A 163 8.46 25.73 -22.75
C PRO A 163 7.64 25.50 -24.03
N TYR A 164 7.36 24.23 -24.35
CA TYR A 164 6.60 23.79 -25.52
C TYR A 164 5.10 23.64 -25.25
N HIS A 165 4.65 23.81 -24.00
CA HIS A 165 3.24 23.74 -23.63
C HIS A 165 2.61 25.15 -23.62
N ARG A 166 2.78 25.92 -24.69
CA ARG A 166 1.98 27.13 -24.91
C ARG A 166 0.60 26.67 -25.38
N LYS A 167 -0.39 26.79 -24.49
CA LYS A 167 -1.81 26.80 -24.86
C LYS A 167 -1.99 27.85 -25.96
N ASN A 168 -2.34 27.41 -27.15
CA ASN A 168 -3.23 28.19 -28.01
C ASN A 168 -4.64 27.65 -27.78
#